data_AF-A0A6G9WCW2-F1
#
_entry.id   AF-A0A6G9WCW2-F1
#
_cell.length_a   1.000
_cell.length_b   1.000
_cell.length_c   1.000
_cell.angle_alpha   90.00
_cell.angle_beta   90.00
_cell.angle_gamma   90.00
#
_symmetry.space_group_name_H-M   'P 1'
#
loop_
_entity.id
_entity.type
_entity.pdbx_description
1 polymer ?
#
loop_
_entity_poly.entity_id
_entity_poly.type
_entity_poly.pdbx_seq_one_letter_code
_entity_poly.pdbx_strand_id
1 'polypeptide(L)'
;MTVKSSISLSAEQHAFARAQVRQGRFPSVSAVVQHGLELLREKSEGEMADRAALKALLEERAGGAFVDVATMRSRLEDMTRARRRTDRNAD
;
A
#
# COMPACT_ATOMS: atom_id res chain seq x y z
N MET A 1 4.03 -20.06 -18.57
CA MET A 1 3.52 -20.12 -19.96
C MET A 1 3.26 -18.69 -20.42
N THR A 2 3.73 -18.27 -21.60
CA THR A 2 3.55 -16.88 -22.07
C THR A 2 2.61 -16.87 -23.27
N VAL A 3 1.53 -16.09 -23.19
CA VAL A 3 0.59 -15.90 -24.31
C VAL A 3 1.09 -14.73 -25.17
N LYS A 4 1.16 -14.93 -26.48
CA LYS A 4 1.47 -13.85 -27.43
C LYS A 4 0.19 -13.14 -27.81
N SER A 5 0.02 -11.92 -27.29
CA SER A 5 -1.11 -11.06 -27.60
C SER A 5 -0.66 -9.90 -28.50
N SER A 6 -1.45 -9.57 -29.51
CA SER A 6 -1.25 -8.34 -30.29
C SER A 6 -1.89 -7.18 -29.54
N ILE A 7 -1.08 -6.19 -29.15
CA ILE A 7 -1.51 -5.00 -28.40
C ILE A 7 -1.12 -3.74 -29.15
N SER A 8 -2.01 -2.75 -29.12
CA SER A 8 -1.70 -1.42 -29.65
C SER A 8 -1.05 -0.59 -28.55
N LEU A 9 0.04 0.12 -28.89
CA LEU A 9 0.71 1.07 -28.02
C LEU A 9 0.65 2.45 -28.68
N SER A 10 0.51 3.50 -27.87
CA SER A 10 0.71 4.86 -28.38
C SER A 10 2.16 5.04 -28.84
N ALA A 11 2.39 6.02 -29.72
CA ALA A 11 3.73 6.34 -30.19
C ALA A 11 4.69 6.63 -29.02
N GLU A 12 4.20 7.34 -27.99
CA GLU A 12 4.95 7.66 -26.78
C GLU A 12 5.27 6.43 -25.94
N GLN A 13 4.29 5.55 -25.69
CA GLN A 13 4.51 4.31 -24.93
C GLN A 13 5.54 3.41 -25.62
N HIS A 14 5.44 3.30 -26.94
CA HIS A 14 6.37 2.52 -27.74
C HIS A 14 7.78 3.13 -27.75
N ALA A 15 7.89 4.46 -27.88
CA ALA A 15 9.17 5.17 -27.80
C ALA A 15 9.84 4.99 -26.43
N PHE A 16 9.07 5.10 -25.35
CA PHE A 16 9.52 4.84 -23.99
C PHE A 16 10.05 3.40 -23.84
N ALA A 17 9.27 2.39 -24.26
CA ALA A 17 9.67 1.00 -24.15
C ALA A 17 10.95 0.71 -24.95
N ARG A 18 11.09 1.28 -26.16
CA ARG A 18 12.34 1.17 -26.94
C ARG A 18 13.53 1.85 -26.25
N ALA A 19 13.33 2.98 -25.60
CA ALA A 19 14.39 3.64 -24.85
C ALA A 19 14.91 2.75 -23.70
N GLN A 20 14.03 2.09 -22.96
CA GLN A 20 14.42 1.16 -21.89
C GLN A 20 15.24 -0.03 -22.42
N VAL A 21 14.87 -0.57 -23.60
CA VAL A 21 15.63 -1.64 -24.26
C VAL A 21 16.99 -1.15 -24.75
N ARG A 22 17.05 0.02 -25.40
CA ARG A 22 18.33 0.60 -25.85
C ARG A 22 19.30 0.89 -24.70
N GLN A 23 18.79 1.21 -23.52
CA GLN A 23 19.57 1.42 -22.31
C GLN A 23 20.02 0.10 -21.64
N GLY A 24 19.66 -1.06 -22.20
CA GLY A 24 20.02 -2.37 -21.66
C GLY A 24 19.25 -2.79 -20.42
N ARG A 25 18.23 -2.02 -20.01
CA ARG A 25 17.44 -2.32 -18.80
C ARG A 25 16.47 -3.48 -19.00
N PHE A 26 16.00 -3.68 -20.23
CA PHE A 26 15.11 -4.77 -20.58
C PHE A 26 15.55 -5.44 -21.88
N PRO A 27 15.36 -6.77 -22.02
CA PRO A 27 15.77 -7.50 -23.21
C PRO A 27 14.87 -7.27 -24.42
N SER A 28 13.64 -6.76 -24.22
CA SER A 28 12.69 -6.49 -25.30
C SER A 28 11.57 -5.54 -24.86
N VAL A 29 10.83 -5.00 -25.83
CA VAL A 29 9.62 -4.18 -25.56
C VAL A 29 8.56 -5.01 -24.83
N SER A 30 8.42 -6.30 -25.17
CA SER A 30 7.48 -7.20 -24.48
C SER A 30 7.83 -7.34 -22.99
N ALA A 31 9.12 -7.45 -22.65
CA ALA A 31 9.56 -7.52 -21.26
C ALA A 31 9.25 -6.23 -20.48
N VAL A 32 9.37 -5.05 -21.11
CA VAL A 32 8.98 -3.77 -20.51
C VAL A 32 7.48 -3.76 -20.19
N VAL A 33 6.64 -4.17 -21.15
CA VAL A 33 5.18 -4.21 -20.96
C VAL A 33 4.79 -5.21 -19.88
N GLN A 34 5.37 -6.40 -19.89
CA GLN A 34 5.12 -7.43 -18.87
C GLN A 34 5.47 -6.93 -17.47
N HIS A 35 6.63 -6.28 -17.31
CA HIS A 35 7.01 -5.68 -16.05
C HIS A 35 6.07 -4.53 -15.64
N GLY A 36 5.64 -3.70 -16.59
CA GLY A 36 4.66 -2.65 -16.32
C GLY A 36 3.30 -3.19 -15.85
N LEU A 37 2.84 -4.31 -16.42
CA LEU A 37 1.63 -5.00 -15.97
C LEU A 37 1.79 -5.58 -14.56
N GLU A 38 2.97 -6.11 -14.25
CA GLU A 38 3.26 -6.62 -12.91
C GLU A 38 3.24 -5.51 -11.85
N LEU A 39 3.87 -4.37 -12.14
CA LEU A 39 3.82 -3.20 -11.27
C LEU A 39 2.39 -2.69 -11.06
N LEU A 40 1.56 -2.70 -12.10
CA LEU A 40 0.15 -2.33 -11.99
C LEU A 40 -0.63 -3.33 -11.13
N ARG A 41 -0.35 -4.64 -11.27
CA ARG A 41 -0.95 -5.70 -10.46
C ARG A 41 -0.61 -5.52 -8.99
N GLU A 42 0.68 -5.41 -8.66
CA GLU A 42 1.17 -5.20 -7.29
C GLU A 42 0.54 -3.96 -6.66
N LYS A 43 0.51 -2.84 -7.39
CA LYS A 43 -0.13 -1.60 -6.92
C LYS A 43 -1.62 -1.80 -6.65
N SER A 44 -2.34 -2.43 -7.58
CA SER A 44 -3.79 -2.66 -7.45
C SER A 44 -4.09 -3.56 -6.26
N GLU A 45 -3.33 -4.63 -6.07
CA GLU A 45 -3.49 -5.56 -4.94
C GLU A 45 -3.19 -4.88 -3.60
N GLY A 46 -2.13 -4.06 -3.54
CA GLY A 46 -1.82 -3.24 -2.36
C GLY A 46 -2.95 -2.27 -2.02
N GLU A 47 -3.43 -1.50 -3.00
CA GLU A 47 -4.55 -0.57 -2.79
C GLU A 47 -5.84 -1.29 -2.34
N MET A 48 -6.10 -2.49 -2.84
CA MET A 48 -7.25 -3.29 -2.42
C MET A 48 -7.09 -3.79 -0.98
N ALA A 49 -5.90 -4.27 -0.61
CA ALA A 49 -5.58 -4.73 0.74
C ALA A 49 -5.70 -3.58 1.75
N ASP A 50 -5.14 -2.41 1.43
CA ASP A 50 -5.21 -1.22 2.29
C ASP A 50 -6.66 -0.76 2.49
N ARG A 51 -7.46 -0.71 1.42
CA ARG A 51 -8.88 -0.36 1.51
C ARG A 51 -9.66 -1.37 2.36
N ALA A 52 -9.38 -2.66 2.22
CA ALA A 52 -10.02 -3.70 3.02
C ALA A 52 -9.64 -3.57 4.51
N ALA A 53 -8.37 -3.35 4.82
CA ALA A 53 -7.90 -3.15 6.19
C ALA A 53 -8.51 -1.89 6.83
N LEU A 54 -8.56 -0.77 6.10
CA LEU A 54 -9.19 0.46 6.58
C LEU A 54 -10.68 0.26 6.83
N LYS A 55 -11.38 -0.41 5.90
CA LYS A 55 -12.81 -0.73 6.06
C LYS A 55 -13.06 -1.56 7.32
N ALA A 56 -12.27 -2.61 7.54
CA ALA A 56 -12.38 -3.45 8.73
C ALA A 56 -12.15 -2.65 10.03
N LEU A 57 -11.14 -1.76 10.05
CA LEU A 57 -10.86 -0.89 11.20
C LEU A 57 -12.03 0.07 11.48
N LEU A 58 -12.63 0.65 10.44
CA LEU A 58 -13.77 1.54 10.59
C LEU A 58 -15.03 0.80 11.06
N GLU A 59 -15.26 -0.41 10.58
CA GLU A 59 -16.36 -1.27 11.03
C GLU A 59 -16.19 -1.68 12.49
N GLU A 60 -14.99 -2.10 12.90
CA GLU A 60 -14.66 -2.38 14.30
C GLU A 60 -14.87 -1.14 15.17
N ARG A 61 -14.36 0.01 14.73
CA ARG A 61 -14.51 1.27 15.47
C ARG A 61 -15.98 1.69 15.59
N ALA A 62 -16.77 1.51 14.54
CA ALA A 62 -18.20 1.85 14.51
C ALA A 62 -19.03 0.93 15.42
N GLY A 63 -18.63 -0.33 15.59
CA GLY A 63 -19.26 -1.27 16.52
C GLY A 63 -18.99 -0.96 18.00
N GLY A 64 -17.94 -0.20 18.30
CA GLY A 64 -17.57 0.21 19.66
C GLY A 64 -18.32 1.45 20.16
N ALA A 65 -18.47 1.56 21.49
CA ALA A 65 -19.05 2.74 22.10
C ALA A 65 -18.23 4.01 21.80
N PHE A 66 -18.91 5.08 21.40
CA PHE A 66 -18.29 6.41 21.32
C PHE A 66 -18.17 6.98 22.73
N VAL A 67 -17.04 7.64 22.99
CA VAL A 67 -16.79 8.38 24.23
C VAL A 67 -16.58 9.85 23.91
N ASP A 68 -16.93 10.71 24.85
CA ASP A 68 -16.60 12.13 24.74
C ASP A 68 -15.10 12.38 24.88
N VAL A 69 -14.70 13.59 24.52
CA VAL A 69 -13.29 14.02 24.51
C VAL A 69 -12.67 14.05 25.91
N ALA A 70 -13.44 14.39 26.95
CA ALA A 70 -12.94 14.47 28.32
C ALA A 70 -12.61 13.07 28.87
N THR A 71 -13.51 12.12 28.63
CA THR A 71 -13.35 10.70 28.96
C THR A 71 -12.14 10.12 28.22
N MET A 72 -11.98 10.40 26.93
CA MET A 72 -10.82 9.96 26.15
C MET A 72 -9.51 10.52 26.69
N ARG A 73 -9.48 11.81 27.03
CA ARG A 73 -8.29 12.49 27.58
C ARG A 73 -7.85 11.87 28.90
N SER A 74 -8.79 11.64 29.83
CA SER A 74 -8.50 10.98 31.11
C SER A 74 -7.88 9.60 30.91
N ARG A 75 -8.45 8.78 30.02
CA ARG A 75 -7.92 7.43 29.73
C ARG A 75 -6.50 7.47 29.18
N LEU A 76 -6.20 8.40 28.28
CA LEU A 76 -4.86 8.58 27.71
C LEU A 76 -3.83 9.03 28.76
N GLU A 77 -4.21 9.94 29.66
CA GLU A 77 -3.35 10.39 30.77
C GLU A 77 -3.03 9.24 31.74
N ASP A 78 -4.01 8.38 32.00
CA ASP A 78 -3.85 7.21 32.86
C ASP A 78 -2.94 6.16 32.22
N MET A 79 -3.11 5.87 30.93
CA MET A 79 -2.21 4.99 30.17
C MET A 79 -0.77 5.51 30.17
N THR A 80 -0.59 6.81 29.95
CA THR A 80 0.74 7.44 29.93
C THR A 80 1.39 7.39 31.31
N ARG A 81 0.63 7.64 32.39
CA ARG A 81 1.11 7.51 33.77
C ARG A 81 1.47 6.07 34.11
N ALA A 82 0.67 5.10 33.68
CA ALA A 82 0.95 3.68 33.89
C ALA A 82 2.25 3.27 33.18
N ARG A 83 2.42 3.64 31.90
CA ARG A 83 3.64 3.34 31.13
C ARG A 83 4.90 3.92 31.79
N ARG A 84 4.84 5.18 32.23
CA ARG A 84 5.95 5.85 32.94
C ARG A 84 6.32 5.21 34.28
N ARG A 85 5.38 4.51 34.94
CA ARG A 85 5.66 3.75 36.16
C ARG A 85 6.30 2.41 35.83
N THR A 86 5.83 1.74 34.78
CA THR A 86 6.44 0.50 34.29
C THR A 86 7.89 0.72 33.87
N ASP A 87 8.16 1.74 33.05
CA ASP A 87 9.52 2.04 32.57
C ASP A 87 10.45 2.44 33.74
N ARG A 88 9.93 3.06 34.80
CA ARG A 88 10.70 3.48 35.99
C ARG A 88 10.97 2.35 36.99
N ASN A 89 10.15 1.30 36.98
CA ASN A 89 10.35 0.10 37.81
C ASN A 89 11.18 -0.97 37.09
N ALA A 90 11.56 -0.72 35.83
CA ALA A 90 12.40 -1.61 35.02
C ALA A 90 13.90 -1.22 35.02
N ASP A 91 14.23 -0.05 35.58
CA ASP A 91 15.57 0.39 36.00
C ASP A 91 15.80 0.06 37.49
#